data_AF-A0A925VLI9-F1
#
_entry.id   AF-A0A925VLI9-F1
#
_cell.length_a   1.000
_cell.length_b   1.000
_cell.length_c   1.000
_cell.angle_alpha   90.00
_cell.angle_beta   90.00
_cell.angle_gamma   90.00
#
_symmetry.space_group_name_H-M   'P 1'
#
loop_
_entity.id
_entity.type
_entity.pdbx_description
1 polymer ?
#
loop_
_entity_poly.entity_id
_entity_poly.type
_entity_poly.pdbx_seq_one_letter_code
_entity_poly.pdbx_strand_id
1 'polypeptide(L)'
;MDLDLAPTNSDGLRLRSPLIVASGALGYGVEYARTLSFDGVGALVSRTTSLQPRRSATSPQLIETPAGLLYTGGDSNPGLRYVAQRCAPQWANWGTLAIVSVGGATAEQCADVAAQLEGVVGVAGVEFNLARFGER
;
A
#
# COMPACT_ATOMS: atom_id res chain seq x y z
N MET A 1 -12.70 -9.41 -16.66
CA MET A 1 -13.74 -9.08 -15.66
C MET A 1 -13.47 -7.65 -15.24
N ASP A 2 -14.47 -6.77 -15.27
CA ASP A 2 -14.35 -5.38 -14.80
C ASP A 2 -15.06 -5.30 -13.44
N LEU A 3 -14.30 -5.15 -12.36
CA LEU A 3 -14.81 -5.07 -10.99
C LEU A 3 -14.60 -3.66 -10.45
N ASP A 4 -15.68 -2.93 -10.20
CA ASP A 4 -15.61 -1.61 -9.58
C ASP A 4 -15.74 -1.72 -8.06
N LEU A 5 -14.69 -1.33 -7.34
CA LEU A 5 -14.68 -1.30 -5.87
C LEU A 5 -15.34 -0.04 -5.29
N ALA A 6 -15.58 0.99 -6.11
CA ALA A 6 -16.18 2.25 -5.67
C ALA A 6 -17.32 2.69 -6.63
N PRO A 7 -18.35 1.85 -6.84
CA PRO A 7 -19.36 2.06 -7.88
C PRO A 7 -20.24 3.31 -7.68
N THR A 8 -20.25 3.89 -6.48
CA THR A 8 -20.98 5.12 -6.14
C THR A 8 -20.10 6.37 -6.12
N ASN A 9 -18.79 6.23 -6.34
CA ASN A 9 -17.86 7.34 -6.48
C ASN A 9 -17.80 7.75 -7.97
N SER A 10 -17.78 9.05 -8.27
CA SER A 10 -17.71 9.56 -9.64
C SER A 10 -16.44 9.13 -10.40
N ASP A 11 -15.34 8.92 -9.68
CA ASP A 11 -14.06 8.49 -10.25
C ASP A 11 -13.97 6.96 -10.37
N GLY A 12 -14.76 6.24 -9.57
CA GLY A 12 -14.74 4.77 -9.49
C GLY A 12 -13.41 4.20 -9.01
N LEU A 13 -13.33 2.87 -8.86
CA LEU A 13 -12.07 2.15 -8.63
C LEU A 13 -12.14 0.80 -9.35
N ARG A 14 -11.85 0.82 -10.64
CA ARG A 14 -12.05 -0.32 -11.54
C ARG A 14 -10.83 -1.22 -11.66
N LEU A 15 -10.99 -2.46 -11.22
CA LEU A 15 -10.00 -3.50 -11.31
C LEU A 15 -10.22 -4.37 -12.54
N ARG A 16 -9.15 -4.59 -13.30
CA ARG A 16 -9.10 -5.55 -14.42
C ARG A 16 -9.18 -7.02 -13.99
N SER A 17 -8.98 -7.28 -12.71
CA SER A 17 -8.93 -8.61 -12.08
C SER A 17 -9.24 -8.48 -10.58
N PRO A 18 -9.92 -9.44 -9.95
CA PRO A 18 -10.17 -9.41 -8.51
C PRO A 18 -8.93 -9.74 -7.67
N LEU A 19 -7.80 -10.12 -8.31
CA LEU A 19 -6.57 -10.44 -7.59
C LEU A 19 -5.91 -9.18 -7.06
N ILE A 20 -5.83 -9.06 -5.74
CA ILE A 20 -5.20 -7.93 -5.05
C ILE A 20 -4.03 -8.45 -4.20
N VAL A 21 -2.84 -7.89 -4.37
CA VAL A 21 -1.70 -8.16 -3.50
C VAL A 21 -1.94 -7.46 -2.16
N ALA A 22 -1.93 -8.23 -1.08
CA ALA A 22 -2.17 -7.74 0.28
C ALA A 22 -1.09 -6.73 0.73
N SER A 23 -1.51 -5.80 1.59
CA SER A 23 -0.66 -4.73 2.14
C SER A 23 0.67 -5.27 2.66
N GLY A 24 1.77 -4.69 2.17
CA GLY A 24 3.12 -4.99 2.62
C GLY A 24 3.72 -6.31 2.11
N ALA A 25 2.96 -7.19 1.45
CA ALA A 25 3.46 -8.48 0.94
C ALA A 25 4.59 -8.31 -0.09
N LEU A 26 4.54 -7.25 -0.91
CA LEU A 26 5.60 -6.90 -1.87
C LEU A 26 6.17 -5.50 -1.60
N GLY A 27 6.11 -5.01 -0.37
CA GLY A 27 6.58 -3.66 -0.03
C GLY A 27 5.81 -2.59 -0.81
N TYR A 28 6.49 -1.86 -1.69
CA TYR A 28 5.89 -0.87 -2.58
C TYR A 28 5.75 -1.38 -4.03
N GLY A 29 6.11 -2.64 -4.29
CA GLY A 29 6.10 -3.29 -5.60
C GLY A 29 7.20 -2.81 -6.55
N VAL A 30 7.74 -1.60 -6.36
CA VAL A 30 8.74 -0.98 -7.24
C VAL A 30 10.06 -1.76 -7.28
N GLU A 31 10.43 -2.40 -6.17
CA GLU A 31 11.61 -3.25 -6.06
C GLU A 31 11.45 -4.54 -6.88
N TYR A 32 10.22 -5.03 -7.03
CA TYR A 32 9.88 -6.27 -7.71
C TYR A 32 9.47 -6.07 -9.17
N ALA A 33 9.09 -4.84 -9.56
CA ALA A 33 8.59 -4.53 -10.91
C ALA A 33 9.60 -4.83 -12.04
N ARG A 34 10.89 -5.01 -11.70
CA ARG A 34 11.94 -5.41 -12.66
C ARG A 34 12.05 -6.92 -12.87
N THR A 35 11.51 -7.72 -11.95
CA THR A 35 11.73 -9.18 -11.91
C THR A 35 10.45 -9.99 -11.90
N LEU A 36 9.35 -9.42 -11.39
CA LEU A 36 8.03 -10.04 -11.37
C LEU A 36 7.10 -9.31 -12.35
N SER A 37 6.38 -10.10 -13.16
CA SER A 37 5.24 -9.55 -13.90
C SER A 37 4.05 -9.41 -12.97
N PHE A 38 3.35 -8.27 -13.07
CA PHE A 38 2.07 -8.04 -12.41
C PHE A 38 0.88 -8.33 -13.32
N ASP A 39 1.09 -9.05 -14.44
CA ASP A 39 0.01 -9.43 -15.34
C ASP A 39 -1.08 -10.23 -14.60
N GLY A 40 -2.34 -9.87 -14.83
CA GLY A 40 -3.48 -10.48 -14.15
C GLY A 40 -3.69 -10.04 -12.69
N VAL A 41 -2.79 -9.25 -12.10
CA VAL A 41 -3.03 -8.57 -10.82
C VAL A 41 -3.86 -7.32 -11.06
N GLY A 42 -4.96 -7.16 -10.33
CA GLY A 42 -5.85 -5.99 -10.41
C GLY A 42 -5.30 -4.80 -9.64
N ALA A 43 -4.86 -5.05 -8.40
CA ALA A 43 -4.23 -4.02 -7.58
C ALA A 43 -3.11 -4.57 -6.70
N LEU A 44 -2.20 -3.69 -6.31
CA LEU A 44 -1.23 -3.90 -5.26
C LEU A 44 -1.50 -2.92 -4.13
N VAL A 45 -1.68 -3.43 -2.92
CA VAL A 45 -1.73 -2.59 -1.72
C VAL A 45 -0.31 -2.44 -1.18
N SER A 46 0.19 -1.21 -1.12
CA SER A 46 1.54 -0.93 -0.66
C SER A 46 1.68 -1.20 0.84
N ARG A 47 2.92 -1.29 1.32
CA ARG A 47 3.22 -1.25 2.76
C ARG A 47 2.59 -0.02 3.40
N THR A 48 2.02 -0.21 4.60
CA THR A 48 1.47 0.88 5.41
C THR A 48 2.45 2.04 5.54
N THR A 49 1.98 3.21 5.10
CA THR A 49 2.77 4.44 4.99
C THR A 49 2.28 5.44 6.02
N SER A 50 3.21 6.00 6.78
CA SER A 50 2.96 7.10 7.70
C SER A 50 3.40 8.43 7.11
N LEU A 51 2.95 9.54 7.70
CA LEU A 51 3.31 10.88 7.25
C LEU A 51 4.84 11.08 7.22
N GLN A 52 5.50 10.76 8.32
CA GLN A 52 6.96 10.79 8.45
C GLN A 52 7.55 9.39 8.28
N PRO A 53 8.83 9.28 7.84
CA PRO A 53 9.54 8.02 7.84
C PRO A 53 9.56 7.42 9.23
N ARG A 54 9.33 6.11 9.33
CA ARG A 54 9.51 5.34 10.55
C ARG A 54 10.60 4.32 10.35
N ARG A 55 11.37 4.09 11.40
CA ARG A 55 12.32 2.99 11.50
C ARG A 55 11.90 2.14 12.68
N SER A 56 11.63 0.87 12.42
CA SER A 56 11.31 -0.07 13.47
C SER A 56 12.51 -0.30 14.38
N ALA A 57 12.23 -0.47 15.67
CA ALA A 57 13.20 -0.81 16.70
C ALA A 57 13.70 -2.26 16.56
N THR A 58 12.92 -3.14 15.93
CA THR A 58 13.24 -4.56 15.78
C THR A 58 13.39 -4.94 14.31
N SER A 59 14.32 -5.84 14.04
CA SER A 59 14.42 -6.47 12.72
C SER A 59 13.19 -7.34 12.48
N PRO A 60 12.68 -7.40 11.24
CA PRO A 60 11.60 -8.31 10.91
C PRO A 60 12.02 -9.76 11.16
N GLN A 61 11.11 -10.52 11.78
CA GLN A 61 11.23 -11.95 11.99
C GLN A 61 10.17 -12.66 11.15
N LEU A 62 10.59 -13.78 10.58
CA LEU A 62 9.75 -14.65 9.77
C LEU A 62 9.99 -16.09 10.22
N ILE A 63 8.91 -16.80 10.51
CA ILE A 63 8.94 -18.19 10.95
C ILE A 63 7.95 -18.98 10.09
N GLU A 64 8.43 -20.03 9.42
CA GLU A 64 7.56 -20.95 8.67
C GLU A 64 6.75 -21.85 9.61
N THR A 65 5.55 -22.22 9.16
CA THR A 65 4.62 -23.11 9.86
C THR A 65 4.05 -24.11 8.85
N PRO A 66 3.47 -25.26 9.28
CA PRO A 66 2.95 -26.28 8.37
C PRO A 66 1.91 -25.82 7.33
N ALA A 67 1.29 -24.65 7.52
CA ALA A 67 0.26 -24.11 6.64
C ALA A 67 0.46 -22.63 6.27
N GLY A 68 1.68 -22.10 6.41
CA GLY A 68 1.95 -20.70 6.11
C GLY A 68 3.16 -20.16 6.86
N LEU A 69 3.13 -18.88 7.19
CA LEU A 69 4.22 -18.20 7.89
C LEU A 69 3.68 -17.25 8.95
N LEU A 70 4.42 -17.13 10.05
CA LEU A 70 4.29 -16.06 11.01
C LEU A 70 5.31 -14.98 10.66
N TYR A 71 4.83 -13.76 10.50
CA TYR A 71 5.66 -12.59 10.24
C TYR A 71 5.44 -11.56 11.33
N THR A 72 6.51 -11.19 12.02
CA THR A 72 6.52 -10.08 12.96
C THR A 72 7.59 -9.11 12.48
N GLY A 73 7.18 -8.06 11.79
CA GLY A 73 8.14 -7.21 11.13
C GLY A 73 7.69 -5.78 11.00
N GLY A 74 8.68 -4.92 11.19
CA GLY A 74 8.53 -3.61 11.76
C GLY A 74 7.86 -2.57 10.87
N ASP A 75 7.27 -1.58 11.54
CA ASP A 75 6.62 -0.39 10.99
C ASP A 75 7.55 0.54 10.21
N SER A 76 8.74 0.04 9.84
CA SER A 76 9.69 0.68 8.96
C SER A 76 9.04 0.99 7.63
N ASN A 77 8.88 2.28 7.38
CA ASN A 77 8.39 2.80 6.13
C ASN A 77 9.12 4.12 5.82
N PRO A 78 9.35 4.44 4.54
CA PRO A 78 10.12 5.60 4.12
C PRO A 78 9.34 6.92 4.20
N GLY A 79 8.08 6.88 4.68
CA GLY A 79 7.21 8.04 4.80
C GLY A 79 6.54 8.45 3.49
N LEU A 80 5.49 9.26 3.63
CA LEU A 80 4.64 9.69 2.52
C LEU A 80 5.41 10.42 1.42
N ARG A 81 6.36 11.29 1.78
CA ARG A 81 7.16 12.04 0.80
C ARG A 81 7.90 11.12 -0.17
N TYR A 82 8.47 10.03 0.34
CA TYR A 82 9.13 9.04 -0.52
C TYR A 82 8.13 8.36 -1.44
N VAL A 83 6.98 7.94 -0.91
CA VAL A 83 5.93 7.29 -1.69
C VAL A 83 5.48 8.18 -2.86
N ALA A 84 5.15 9.44 -2.58
CA ALA A 84 4.69 10.37 -3.61
C ALA A 84 5.78 10.70 -4.65
N GLN A 85 7.05 10.82 -4.24
CA GLN A 85 8.13 11.26 -5.13
C GLN A 85 8.83 10.12 -5.88
N ARG A 86 8.77 8.89 -5.37
CA ARG A 86 9.55 7.76 -5.88
C ARG A 86 8.68 6.59 -6.30
N CYS A 87 7.62 6.28 -5.56
CA CYS A 87 6.78 5.12 -5.88
C CYS A 87 5.67 5.47 -6.87
N ALA A 88 4.89 6.52 -6.59
CA ALA A 88 3.75 6.91 -7.42
C ALA A 88 4.08 7.15 -8.90
N PRO A 89 5.21 7.81 -9.27
CA PRO A 89 5.58 7.96 -10.68
C PRO A 89 5.82 6.63 -11.40
N GLN A 90 6.23 5.58 -10.69
CA GLN A 90 6.40 4.26 -11.28
C GLN A 90 5.06 3.56 -11.45
N TRP A 91 4.19 3.65 -10.43
CA TRP A 91 2.83 3.10 -10.45
C TRP A 91 1.97 3.66 -11.58
N ALA A 92 2.18 4.94 -11.92
CA ALA A 92 1.51 5.58 -13.06
C ALA A 92 1.74 4.87 -14.40
N ASN A 93 2.81 4.09 -14.53
CA ASN A 93 3.14 3.33 -15.73
C ASN A 93 2.70 1.85 -15.66
N TRP A 94 1.99 1.46 -14.60
CA TRP A 94 1.55 0.08 -14.41
C TRP A 94 0.14 -0.13 -14.95
N GLY A 95 -0.14 -1.32 -15.48
CA GLY A 95 -1.51 -1.77 -15.73
C GLY A 95 -2.22 -2.28 -14.45
N THR A 96 -1.47 -2.47 -13.36
CA THR A 96 -1.97 -2.83 -12.03
C THR A 96 -2.14 -1.56 -11.21
N LEU A 97 -3.28 -1.39 -10.56
CA LEU A 97 -3.53 -0.22 -9.71
C LEU A 97 -2.71 -0.28 -8.43
N ALA A 98 -2.20 0.87 -7.96
CA ALA A 98 -1.56 0.97 -6.66
C ALA A 98 -2.52 1.61 -5.65
N ILE A 99 -2.80 0.89 -4.56
CA ILE A 99 -3.56 1.37 -3.42
C ILE A 99 -2.56 1.58 -2.27
N VAL A 100 -2.60 2.75 -1.63
CA VAL A 100 -1.68 3.05 -0.53
C VAL A 100 -2.31 2.64 0.79
N SER A 101 -1.70 1.68 1.48
CA SER A 101 -2.07 1.41 2.88
C SER A 101 -1.60 2.58 3.76
N VAL A 102 -2.51 3.17 4.53
CA VAL A 102 -2.30 4.36 5.36
C VAL A 102 -2.35 3.97 6.83
N GLY A 103 -1.39 4.47 7.60
CA GLY A 103 -1.34 4.27 9.05
C GLY A 103 -0.79 5.49 9.80
N GLY A 104 -1.19 5.63 11.06
CA GLY A 104 -0.87 6.76 11.91
C GLY A 104 -1.25 6.47 13.36
N ALA A 105 -0.67 7.23 14.29
CA ALA A 105 -0.97 7.06 15.71
C ALA A 105 -2.37 7.60 16.08
N THR A 106 -2.93 8.49 15.25
CA THR A 106 -4.27 9.07 15.44
C THR A 106 -5.05 9.12 14.13
N ALA A 107 -6.37 9.34 14.22
CA ALA A 107 -7.23 9.46 13.05
C ALA A 107 -6.84 10.65 12.17
N GLU A 108 -6.46 11.76 12.82
CA GLU A 108 -6.02 12.98 12.16
C GLU A 108 -4.75 12.72 11.33
N GLN A 109 -3.79 11.97 11.88
CA GLN A 109 -2.59 11.60 11.12
C GLN A 109 -2.90 10.73 9.91
N CYS A 110 -3.83 9.78 10.04
CA CYS A 110 -4.28 8.97 8.90
C CYS A 110 -4.99 9.84 7.85
N ALA A 111 -5.83 10.77 8.28
CA ALA A 111 -6.53 11.72 7.40
C ALA A 111 -5.54 12.65 6.68
N ASP A 112 -4.52 13.16 7.36
CA ASP A 112 -3.48 14.01 6.77
C ASP A 112 -2.70 13.29 5.67
N VAL A 113 -2.43 12.00 5.86
CA VAL A 113 -1.76 11.18 4.83
C VAL A 113 -2.68 10.95 3.64
N ALA A 114 -3.94 10.59 3.87
CA ALA A 114 -4.93 10.38 2.81
C ALA A 114 -5.15 11.67 2.00
N ALA A 115 -5.32 12.81 2.67
CA ALA A 115 -5.52 14.11 2.03
C ALA A 115 -4.33 14.54 1.14
N GLN A 116 -3.10 14.18 1.53
CA GLN A 116 -1.90 14.47 0.73
C GLN A 116 -1.69 13.50 -0.44
N LEU A 117 -2.38 12.36 -0.44
CA LEU A 117 -2.38 11.41 -1.56
C LEU A 117 -3.46 11.73 -2.60
N GLU A 118 -4.42 12.59 -2.25
CA GLU A 118 -5.46 13.05 -3.16
C GLU A 118 -4.86 13.68 -4.43
N GLY A 119 -5.29 13.19 -5.59
CA GLY A 119 -4.81 13.68 -6.89
C GLY A 119 -3.36 13.30 -7.24
N VAL A 120 -2.66 12.51 -6.43
CA VAL A 120 -1.31 12.04 -6.76
C VAL A 120 -1.38 11.02 -7.89
N VAL A 121 -0.86 11.38 -9.06
CA VAL A 121 -0.81 10.50 -10.24
C VAL A 121 -0.09 9.18 -9.89
N GLY A 122 -0.75 8.06 -10.21
CA GLY A 122 -0.27 6.71 -9.92
C GLY A 122 -0.80 6.11 -8.60
N VAL A 123 -1.50 6.89 -7.77
CA VAL A 123 -2.25 6.39 -6.62
C VAL A 123 -3.71 6.25 -7.01
N ALA A 124 -4.23 5.02 -6.96
CA ALA A 124 -5.62 4.73 -7.34
C ALA A 124 -6.59 4.79 -6.14
N GLY A 125 -6.06 4.71 -4.92
CA GLY A 125 -6.88 4.78 -3.71
C GLY A 125 -6.06 4.58 -2.44
N VAL A 126 -6.74 4.62 -1.30
CA VAL A 126 -6.16 4.40 0.02
C VAL A 126 -6.86 3.27 0.77
N GLU A 127 -6.10 2.53 1.57
CA GLU A 127 -6.59 1.52 2.50
C GLU A 127 -6.22 1.95 3.92
N PHE A 128 -7.17 2.17 4.82
CA PHE A 128 -6.86 2.49 6.20
C PHE A 128 -6.49 1.22 6.99
N ASN A 129 -5.24 1.15 7.45
CA ASN A 129 -4.79 0.09 8.33
C ASN A 129 -5.11 0.43 9.80
N LEU A 130 -6.29 0.02 10.25
CA LEU A 130 -6.78 0.27 11.61
C LEU A 130 -6.04 -0.55 12.69
N ALA A 131 -5.36 -1.63 12.31
CA ALA A 131 -4.56 -2.42 13.26
C ALA A 131 -3.35 -1.66 13.80
N ARG A 132 -2.96 -0.55 13.14
CA ARG A 132 -1.87 0.33 13.54
C ARG A 132 -2.35 1.65 14.16
N PHE A 133 -3.65 1.75 14.44
CA PHE A 133 -4.23 2.89 15.13
C PHE A 133 -3.87 2.86 16.62
N GLY A 134 -3.33 3.97 17.14
CA GLY A 134 -3.02 4.10 18.58
C GLY A 134 -1.70 3.45 19.03
N GLU A 135 -0.93 2.83 18.13
CA GLU A 135 0.43 2.38 18.43
C GLU A 135 1.38 3.61 18.44
N ARG A 136 1.96 3.90 19.62
CA ARG A 136 2.94 4.97 19.83
C ARG A 136 4.36 4.46 19.60
#